data_AF-A0A644ZY48-F1
#
_entry.id   AF-A0A644ZY48-F1
#
_cell.length_a   1.000
_cell.length_b   1.000
_cell.length_c   1.000
_cell.angle_alpha   90.00
_cell.angle_beta   90.00
_cell.angle_gamma   90.00
#
_symmetry.space_group_name_H-M   'P 1'
#
loop_
_entity.id
_entity.type
_entity.pdbx_description
1 polymer ?
#
loop_
_entity_poly.entity_id
_entity_poly.type
_entity_poly.pdbx_seq_one_letter_code
_entity_poly.pdbx_strand_id
1 'polypeptide(L)' 'MDTIREKNKYDVIFCRNVMIYFNAETKMNIVNKFYEAVKPQGYLMIGHAETIQRNQSKFMYISPAIYRKE' A
#
# COMPACT_ATOMS: atom_id res chain seq x y z
N MET A 1 15.49 6.71 -7.85
CA MET A 1 14.15 6.60 -7.25
C MET A 1 14.24 7.12 -5.83
N ASP A 2 13.63 8.26 -5.55
CA ASP A 2 13.60 8.80 -4.19
C ASP A 2 12.94 7.79 -3.24
N THR A 3 13.64 7.49 -2.15
CA THR A 3 13.09 6.71 -1.05
C THR A 3 11.87 7.46 -0.50
N ILE A 4 10.81 6.76 -0.09
CA ILE A 4 9.78 7.38 0.75
C ILE A 4 10.48 7.87 2.03
N ARG A 5 10.81 9.17 2.07
CA ARG A 5 11.54 9.81 3.17
C ARG A 5 10.61 10.39 4.22
N GLU A 6 9.39 10.74 3.82
CA GLU A 6 8.43 11.41 4.68
C GLU A 6 7.37 10.44 5.16
N LYS A 7 7.39 10.16 6.46
CA LYS A 7 6.37 9.38 7.15
C LYS A 7 5.10 10.22 7.30
N ASN A 8 3.93 9.57 7.22
CA ASN A 8 2.62 10.20 7.44
C ASN A 8 2.40 11.49 6.60
N LYS A 9 2.87 11.53 5.35
CA LYS A 9 2.73 12.69 4.47
C LYS A 9 1.42 12.66 3.69
N TYR A 10 0.98 11.47 3.29
CA TYR A 10 -0.10 11.32 2.31
C TYR A 10 -1.40 10.89 2.97
N ASP A 11 -2.51 11.52 2.59
CA ASP A 11 -3.86 11.11 3.00
C ASP A 11 -4.33 9.89 2.19
N VAL A 12 -3.95 9.82 0.90
CA VAL A 12 -4.27 8.71 0.00
C VAL A 12 -3.06 8.40 -0.90
N ILE A 13 -2.80 7.11 -1.12
CA ILE A 13 -1.80 6.61 -2.06
C ILE A 13 -2.50 5.74 -3.12
N PHE A 14 -2.22 6.02 -4.40
CA PHE A 14 -2.64 5.18 -5.51
C PHE A 14 -1.44 4.42 -6.06
N CYS A 15 -1.52 3.09 -6.08
CA CYS A 15 -0.52 2.24 -6.72
C CYS A 15 -1.26 1.16 -7.51
N ARG A 16 -1.74 1.53 -8.69
CA ARG A 16 -2.61 0.70 -9.52
C ARG A 16 -1.89 0.22 -10.77
N ASN A 17 -2.04 -1.05 -11.11
CA ASN A 17 -1.51 -1.67 -12.35
C ASN A 17 0.02 -1.67 -12.45
N VAL A 18 0.70 -1.66 -11.31
CA VAL A 18 2.18 -1.61 -11.20
C VAL A 18 2.71 -2.77 -10.34
N MET A 19 2.02 -3.13 -9.26
CA MET A 19 2.47 -4.21 -8.39
C MET A 19 2.38 -5.60 -9.04
N ILE A 20 1.64 -5.75 -10.14
CA ILE A 20 1.58 -7.01 -10.90
C ILE A 20 2.93 -7.43 -11.50
N TYR A 21 3.88 -6.50 -11.70
CA TYR A 21 5.19 -6.78 -12.30
C TYR A 21 6.25 -7.24 -11.30
N PHE A 22 5.95 -7.24 -10.00
CA PHE A 22 6.90 -7.55 -8.95
C PHE A 22 6.66 -8.93 -8.33
N ASN A 23 7.70 -9.52 -7.73
CA ASN A 23 7.56 -10.72 -6.92
C ASN A 23 6.91 -10.41 -5.55
N ALA A 24 6.50 -11.43 -4.80
CA ALA A 24 5.79 -11.26 -3.53
C ALA A 24 6.60 -10.45 -2.49
N GLU A 25 7.91 -10.72 -2.38
CA GLU A 25 8.80 -10.01 -1.46
C GLU A 25 8.87 -8.50 -1.78
N THR A 26 9.05 -8.16 -3.06
CA THR A 26 9.12 -6.77 -3.52
C THR A 26 7.78 -6.06 -3.31
N LYS A 27 6.65 -6.71 -3.60
CA LYS A 27 5.31 -6.15 -3.31
C LYS A 27 5.18 -5.84 -1.82
N MET A 28 5.59 -6.75 -0.96
CA MET A 28 5.49 -6.57 0.49
C MET A 28 6.35 -5.41 1.00
N ASN A 29 7.57 -5.28 0.47
CA ASN A 29 8.46 -4.15 0.75
C ASN A 29 7.84 -2.81 0.31
N ILE A 30 7.19 -2.77 -0.86
CA ILE A 30 6.48 -1.58 -1.36
C ILE A 30 5.31 -1.23 -0.43
N VAL A 31 4.47 -2.21 -0.09
CA VAL A 31 3.31 -2.02 0.80
C VAL A 31 3.73 -1.50 2.17
N ASN A 32 4.81 -2.03 2.75
CA ASN A 32 5.35 -1.55 4.03
C ASN A 32 5.80 -0.09 3.94
N LYS A 33 6.46 0.30 2.85
CA LYS A 33 6.86 1.70 2.63
C LYS A 33 5.64 2.61 2.50
N PHE A 34 4.59 2.18 1.81
CA PHE A 34 3.33 2.95 1.74
C PHE A 34 2.64 3.09 3.10
N TYR A 35 2.69 2.04 3.94
CA TYR A 35 2.15 2.11 5.30
C TYR A 35 2.84 3.18 6.16
N GLU A 36 4.17 3.31 6.03
CA GLU A 36 4.92 4.36 6.73
C GLU A 36 4.62 5.76 6.13
N ALA A 37 4.42 5.84 4.82
CA ALA A 37 4.17 7.09 4.09
C ALA A 37 2.78 7.69 4.35
N VAL A 38 1.77 6.84 4.50
CA VAL A 38 0.38 7.26 4.62
C VAL A 38 0.07 7.69 6.06
N LYS A 39 -0.73 8.74 6.23
CA LYS A 39 -1.20 9.19 7.54
C LYS A 39 -2.06 8.13 8.23
N PRO A 40 -2.16 8.15 9.56
CA PRO A 40 -3.25 7.44 10.27
C PRO A 40 -4.60 7.77 9.63
N GLN A 41 -5.48 6.78 9.55
CA GLN A 41 -6.77 6.84 8.83
C GLN A 41 -6.68 7.06 7.31
N GLY A 42 -5.48 7.16 6.73
CA GLY A 42 -5.29 7.33 5.30
C GLY A 42 -5.41 6.02 4.50
N TYR A 43 -5.53 6.15 3.18
CA TYR A 43 -5.92 5.05 2.29
C TYR A 43 -4.82 4.65 1.31
N LEU A 44 -4.79 3.35 0.98
CA LEU A 44 -4.06 2.78 -0.14
C LEU A 44 -5.05 2.15 -1.12
N MET A 45 -5.00 2.57 -2.37
CA MET A 45 -5.83 2.05 -3.46
C MET A 45 -4.98 1.39 -4.54
N ILE A 46 -5.34 0.16 -4.90
CA ILE A 46 -4.61 -0.66 -5.87
C ILE A 46 -5.48 -1.00 -7.10
N GLY A 47 -4.92 -1.70 -8.07
CA GLY A 47 -5.63 -2.19 -9.25
C GLY A 47 -6.45 -3.45 -8.94
N HIS A 48 -7.48 -3.73 -9.77
CA HIS A 48 -8.38 -4.88 -9.58
C HIS A 48 -7.67 -6.24 -9.70
N ALA A 49 -6.60 -6.31 -10.49
CA ALA A 49 -5.77 -7.51 -10.64
C ALA A 49 -4.70 -7.66 -9.54
N GLU A 50 -4.64 -6.72 -8.60
CA GLU A 50 -3.63 -6.67 -7.54
C GLU A 50 -4.23 -7.10 -6.21
N THR A 51 -3.43 -7.76 -5.39
CA THR A 51 -3.87 -8.23 -4.08
C THR A 51 -2.74 -8.04 -3.07
N ILE A 52 -3.09 -7.57 -1.88
CA ILE A 52 -2.21 -7.49 -0.74
C ILE A 52 -2.56 -8.66 0.17
N GLN A 53 -1.55 -9.45 0.57
CA GLN A 53 -1.76 -10.56 1.50
C GLN A 53 -2.13 -10.02 2.89
N ARG A 54 -3.37 -10.27 3.31
CA ARG A 54 -3.97 -9.70 4.53
C ARG A 54 -3.24 -10.10 5.81
N ASN A 55 -2.66 -11.29 5.84
CA ASN A 55 -1.88 -11.80 6.96
C ASN A 55 -0.45 -11.24 7.04
N GLN A 56 0.01 -10.53 6.00
CA GLN A 56 1.34 -9.95 5.97
C GLN A 56 1.31 -8.43 6.09
N SER A 57 0.27 -7.77 5.58
CA SER A 57 0.15 -6.31 5.62
C SER A 57 -0.43 -5.78 6.93
N LYS A 58 0.06 -4.61 7.36
CA LYS A 58 -0.51 -3.83 8.46
C LYS A 58 -1.75 -3.03 8.05
N PHE A 59 -2.05 -2.95 6.75
CA PHE A 59 -3.23 -2.26 6.28
C PHE A 59 -4.50 -3.05 6.61
N MET A 60 -5.52 -2.36 7.10
CA MET A 60 -6.87 -2.87 7.21
C MET A 60 -7.51 -2.93 5.81
N TYR A 61 -8.14 -4.06 5.48
CA TYR A 61 -8.97 -4.15 4.28
C TYR A 61 -10.32 -3.48 4.51
N ILE A 62 -10.75 -2.65 3.56
CA ILE A 62 -12.06 -1.99 3.60
C ILE A 62 -13.00 -2.58 2.54
N SER A 63 -12.55 -2.63 1.29
CA SER A 63 -13.33 -3.14 0.16
C SER A 63 -12.37 -3.58 -0.97
N PRO A 64 -12.85 -4.17 -2.08
CA PRO A 64 -11.96 -4.61 -3.16
C PRO A 64 -11.02 -3.49 -3.61
N ALA A 65 -9.72 -3.79 -3.58
CA ALA A 65 -8.63 -2.87 -3.91
C ALA A 65 -8.49 -1.60 -3.03
N ILE A 66 -9.23 -1.48 -1.92
CA ILE A 66 -9.17 -0.34 -0.99
C ILE A 66 -8.78 -0.81 0.41
N TYR A 67 -7.73 -0.19 0.94
CA TYR A 67 -7.15 -0.49 2.24
C TYR A 67 -6.93 0.79 3.04
N ARG A 68 -6.96 0.71 4.38
CA ARG A 68 -6.80 1.85 5.28
C ARG A 68 -5.74 1.56 6.35
N LYS A 69 -4.97 2.57 6.71
CA LYS A 69 -4.13 2.55 7.91
C LYS A 69 -4.98 2.97 9.11
N GLU A 70 -4.89 2.23 10.22
CA GLU A 70 -5.47 2.70 11.49
C GLU A 70 -4.70 3.91 12.04
#